data_AF-A0A973E016-F1
#
_entry.id   AF-A0A973E016-F1
#
_cell.length_a   1.000
_cell.length_b   1.000
_cell.length_c   1.000
_cell.angle_alpha   90.00
_cell.angle_beta   90.00
_cell.angle_gamma   90.00
#
_symmetry.space_group_name_H-M   'P 1'
#
loop_
_entity.id
_entity.type
_entity.pdbx_description
1 polymer ?
#
loop_
_entity_poly.entity_id
_entity_poly.type
_entity_poly.pdbx_seq_one_letter_code
_entity_poly.pdbx_strand_id
1 'polypeptide(L)'
;MSFIKDFPELIEENKGGLLSSHRSWQRIKLSCVSEVLNGYAFKSKYFSKEENGFPLIRIRDVVSGKTKTFYEGPIEENYVINSNDLLVGMDGDFNSAYWKGKKALLNQRVAKITPNENFYDKRFLGYTLPGYLAAINAHTSSVTVKHLSSKTINDILLPLPAQNEQKRIVDKVDALFARSGKAKEALDTIPALLDQYRQSILAAAFRGDLTKDDQSSWDDVELADICNSISDGDHQAPPKAETGIPFITISAMNTGKIKLEKATRYVPQEYYDNLKPIRRAEIDDILFSVTGSIAIPALVLEEKPFVFQRHIAIIKPNKDRVLSKFLVYLLDTQDIKEQAKAVATGTAQVTVPLKGLRSFNVKVPSLEIQTKIVGALDKAFQKIAKLKKAYDEAYELQPKLNQSILAKAFRGGLVPQDPSDEPASELLKRIKAEREEKATKPKEAKKKPKVKKAAAKKRVIEKSSRQLPLSFSAGAISKPVEQVIEKLIHGIETFPGDTLQLDELQAVAGTVYDDFKVALFEILQMKNPPIQQVFDGSQKGIMFKKVSA
;
A
#
# COMPACT_ATOMS: atom_id res chain seq x y z
N MET A 1 -14.44 2.74 33.69
CA MET A 1 -13.39 3.44 32.93
C MET A 1 -14.08 4.32 31.92
N SER A 2 -14.03 5.62 32.15
CA SER A 2 -14.80 6.63 31.42
C SER A 2 -13.85 7.56 30.68
N PHE A 3 -14.31 8.06 29.55
CA PHE A 3 -13.77 9.26 28.91
C PHE A 3 -13.53 10.34 29.99
N ILE A 4 -12.27 10.79 30.11
CA ILE A 4 -11.77 11.50 31.30
C ILE A 4 -11.94 13.02 31.17
N LYS A 5 -12.09 13.53 29.94
CA LYS A 5 -12.22 14.96 29.63
C LYS A 5 -13.65 15.32 29.25
N ASP A 6 -13.98 16.60 29.26
CA ASP A 6 -15.18 17.09 28.60
C ASP A 6 -14.90 17.49 27.13
N PHE A 7 -15.96 17.73 26.35
CA PHE A 7 -15.81 18.11 24.94
C PHE A 7 -15.18 19.51 24.75
N PRO A 8 -15.52 20.54 25.54
CA PRO A 8 -14.82 21.82 25.53
C PRO A 8 -13.30 21.68 25.66
N GLU A 9 -12.80 20.93 26.65
CA GLU A 9 -11.37 20.68 26.86
C GLU A 9 -10.73 19.98 25.65
N LEU A 10 -11.41 18.97 25.07
CA LEU A 10 -10.92 18.31 23.85
C LEU A 10 -10.79 19.28 22.67
N ILE A 11 -11.73 20.22 22.55
CA ILE A 11 -11.77 21.21 21.47
C ILE A 11 -10.66 22.25 21.66
N GLU A 12 -10.32 22.62 22.89
CA GLU A 12 -9.21 23.55 23.16
C GLU A 12 -7.86 22.93 22.81
N GLU A 13 -7.67 21.64 23.08
CA GLU A 13 -6.39 20.98 22.81
C GLU A 13 -6.10 20.75 21.32
N ASN A 14 -7.15 20.66 20.49
CA ASN A 14 -7.19 20.51 19.02
C ASN A 14 -5.84 20.34 18.29
N LYS A 15 -5.10 19.27 18.63
CA LYS A 15 -3.71 19.04 18.18
C LYS A 15 -3.54 18.93 16.66
N GLY A 16 -4.64 18.71 15.93
CA GLY A 16 -4.64 18.49 14.48
C GLY A 16 -5.53 19.43 13.68
N GLY A 17 -6.18 20.43 14.29
CA GLY A 17 -7.13 21.32 13.62
C GLY A 17 -8.46 20.68 13.22
N LEU A 18 -8.64 19.37 13.40
CA LEU A 18 -9.83 18.63 13.00
C LEU A 18 -11.06 18.89 13.87
N LEU A 19 -10.87 19.44 15.07
CA LEU A 19 -11.94 19.87 15.96
C LEU A 19 -12.18 21.38 15.86
N SER A 20 -11.51 22.09 14.94
CA SER A 20 -11.71 23.52 14.73
C SER A 20 -13.15 23.84 14.30
N SER A 21 -13.55 25.08 14.54
CA SER A 21 -14.79 25.66 14.05
C SER A 21 -14.49 27.08 13.63
N HIS A 22 -15.05 27.53 12.50
CA HIS A 22 -15.00 28.94 12.14
C HIS A 22 -15.77 29.77 13.19
N ARG A 23 -15.34 31.02 13.39
CA ARG A 23 -15.91 31.92 14.42
C ARG A 23 -17.38 32.29 14.19
N SER A 24 -17.88 32.22 12.95
CA SER A 24 -19.30 32.48 12.65
C SER A 24 -20.19 31.27 12.96
N TRP A 25 -19.60 30.09 13.14
CA TRP A 25 -20.35 28.88 13.40
C TRP A 25 -20.62 28.71 14.89
N GLN A 26 -21.75 28.09 15.19
CA GLN A 26 -22.03 27.62 16.54
C GLN A 26 -21.68 26.13 16.66
N ARG A 27 -21.73 25.60 17.88
CA ARG A 27 -21.60 24.16 18.11
C ARG A 27 -22.93 23.56 18.54
N ILE A 28 -23.13 22.32 18.16
CA ILE A 28 -24.34 21.56 18.49
C ILE A 28 -23.99 20.13 18.90
N LYS A 29 -24.72 19.60 19.88
CA LYS A 29 -24.61 18.18 20.23
C LYS A 29 -25.07 17.31 19.07
N LEU A 30 -24.35 16.22 18.80
CA LEU A 30 -24.70 15.23 17.77
C LEU A 30 -26.15 14.74 17.95
N SER A 31 -26.58 14.49 19.19
CA SER A 31 -27.96 14.07 19.51
C SER A 31 -29.07 15.05 19.08
N CYS A 32 -28.74 16.32 18.80
CA CYS A 32 -29.72 17.29 18.30
C CYS A 32 -29.94 17.20 16.79
N VAL A 33 -28.97 16.66 16.05
CA VAL A 33 -28.95 16.66 14.57
C VAL A 33 -28.80 15.26 13.97
N SER A 34 -28.70 14.22 14.80
CA SER A 34 -28.52 12.84 14.35
C SER A 34 -29.12 11.83 15.32
N GLU A 35 -29.55 10.70 14.78
CA GLU A 35 -30.01 9.53 15.53
C GLU A 35 -28.90 8.48 15.61
N VAL A 36 -28.69 7.93 16.81
CA VAL A 36 -27.71 6.86 17.06
C VAL A 36 -28.45 5.55 17.32
N LEU A 37 -28.30 4.58 16.42
CA LEU A 37 -28.81 3.22 16.56
C LEU A 37 -27.66 2.30 16.99
N ASN A 38 -27.70 1.82 18.22
CA ASN A 38 -26.76 0.79 18.68
C ASN A 38 -27.09 -0.56 18.05
N GLY A 39 -26.07 -1.34 17.72
CA GLY A 39 -26.23 -2.69 17.21
C GLY A 39 -26.81 -3.68 18.22
N TYR A 40 -27.28 -4.81 17.71
CA TYR A 40 -27.98 -5.84 18.46
C TYR A 40 -27.07 -7.02 18.80
N ALA A 41 -27.28 -7.62 19.98
CA ALA A 41 -26.54 -8.79 20.44
C ALA A 41 -27.09 -10.07 19.79
N PHE A 42 -26.75 -10.30 18.51
CA PHE A 42 -27.12 -11.52 17.80
C PHE A 42 -26.48 -12.75 18.44
N LYS A 43 -27.22 -13.86 18.55
CA LYS A 43 -26.74 -15.08 19.21
C LYS A 43 -25.64 -15.74 18.39
N SER A 44 -24.46 -15.89 18.98
CA SER A 44 -23.25 -16.44 18.34
C SER A 44 -23.44 -17.83 17.74
N LYS A 45 -24.34 -18.66 18.27
CA LYS A 45 -24.65 -19.99 17.74
C LYS A 45 -25.18 -20.02 16.30
N TYR A 46 -25.63 -18.88 15.78
CA TYR A 46 -26.10 -18.74 14.40
C TYR A 46 -25.08 -18.03 13.49
N PHE A 47 -23.85 -17.81 13.99
CA PHE A 47 -22.80 -17.15 13.20
C PHE A 47 -22.15 -18.17 12.29
N SER A 48 -22.04 -17.83 11.02
CA SER A 48 -21.46 -18.66 9.98
C SER A 48 -20.39 -17.88 9.22
N LYS A 49 -19.47 -18.61 8.59
CA LYS A 49 -18.51 -18.06 7.62
C LYS A 49 -18.96 -18.33 6.17
N GLU A 50 -19.94 -19.21 5.99
CA GLU A 50 -20.51 -19.52 4.69
C GLU A 50 -21.40 -18.35 4.23
N GLU A 51 -21.34 -17.99 2.96
CA GLU A 51 -22.12 -16.88 2.39
C GLU A 51 -23.63 -17.17 2.26
N ASN A 52 -24.12 -18.24 2.90
CA ASN A 52 -25.51 -18.69 2.87
C ASN A 52 -26.41 -17.92 3.84
N GLY A 53 -25.83 -17.22 4.83
CA GLY A 53 -26.56 -16.43 5.82
C GLY A 53 -26.67 -14.95 5.48
N PHE A 54 -27.35 -14.17 6.33
CA PHE A 54 -27.42 -12.71 6.18
C PHE A 54 -26.11 -12.06 6.64
N PRO A 55 -25.49 -11.13 5.89
CA PRO A 55 -24.24 -10.49 6.31
C PRO A 55 -24.37 -9.83 7.69
N LEU A 56 -23.39 -10.03 8.58
CA LEU A 56 -23.41 -9.52 9.96
C LEU A 56 -22.15 -8.71 10.23
N ILE A 57 -22.31 -7.40 10.40
CA ILE A 57 -21.20 -6.47 10.58
C ILE A 57 -20.62 -6.60 11.96
N ARG A 58 -19.32 -6.84 12.05
CA ARG A 58 -18.55 -6.75 13.29
C ARG A 58 -17.69 -5.48 13.27
N ILE A 59 -17.19 -5.10 14.44
CA ILE A 59 -16.40 -3.88 14.60
C ILE A 59 -15.22 -3.75 13.63
N ARG A 60 -14.48 -4.84 13.39
CA ARG A 60 -13.35 -4.90 12.45
C ARG A 60 -13.76 -4.70 10.98
N ASP A 61 -15.05 -4.85 10.67
CA ASP A 61 -15.60 -4.76 9.32
C ASP A 61 -15.99 -3.32 8.97
N VAL A 62 -16.05 -2.41 9.96
CA VAL A 62 -16.49 -1.02 9.78
C VAL A 62 -15.63 -0.29 8.74
N VAL A 63 -14.31 -0.27 8.95
CA VAL A 63 -13.38 0.46 8.07
C VAL A 63 -13.21 -0.24 6.72
N SER A 64 -13.14 -1.58 6.71
CA SER A 64 -12.98 -2.36 5.47
C SER A 64 -14.24 -2.29 4.59
N GLY A 65 -15.41 -2.07 5.19
CA GLY A 65 -16.71 -2.09 4.51
C GLY A 65 -17.11 -3.47 3.99
N LYS A 66 -16.46 -4.54 4.46
CA LYS A 66 -16.70 -5.92 4.04
C LYS A 66 -16.71 -6.83 5.27
N THR A 67 -17.71 -7.71 5.35
CA THR A 67 -17.78 -8.73 6.40
C THR A 67 -17.57 -10.12 5.83
N LYS A 68 -16.94 -10.98 6.63
CA LYS A 68 -16.85 -12.44 6.40
C LYS A 68 -17.69 -13.22 7.42
N THR A 69 -18.59 -12.54 8.10
CA THR A 69 -19.47 -13.13 9.11
C THR A 69 -20.90 -13.02 8.63
N PHE A 70 -21.59 -14.15 8.64
CA PHE A 70 -22.98 -14.28 8.23
C PHE A 70 -23.81 -14.80 9.40
N TYR A 71 -25.12 -14.58 9.34
CA TYR A 71 -26.05 -14.92 10.39
C TYR A 71 -27.25 -15.68 9.82
N GLU A 72 -27.48 -16.88 10.33
CA GLU A 72 -28.53 -17.81 9.85
C GLU A 72 -29.72 -17.90 10.83
N GLY A 73 -29.75 -17.04 11.84
CA GLY A 73 -30.82 -17.00 12.83
C GLY A 73 -31.97 -16.05 12.47
N PRO A 74 -32.89 -15.80 13.43
CA PRO A 74 -33.98 -14.84 13.24
C PRO A 74 -33.46 -13.42 13.03
N ILE A 75 -33.88 -12.79 11.93
CA ILE A 75 -33.50 -11.43 11.55
C ILE A 75 -34.35 -10.43 12.35
N GLU A 76 -33.68 -9.42 12.91
CA GLU A 76 -34.32 -8.29 13.54
C GLU A 76 -34.27 -7.09 12.58
N GLU A 77 -35.38 -6.83 11.87
CA GLU A 77 -35.46 -5.84 10.78
C GLU A 77 -35.00 -4.43 11.21
N ASN A 78 -35.20 -4.07 12.48
CA ASN A 78 -34.77 -2.78 13.04
C ASN A 78 -33.24 -2.57 13.03
N TYR A 79 -32.46 -3.65 12.85
CA TYR A 79 -30.99 -3.61 12.82
C TYR A 79 -30.43 -3.97 11.44
N VAL A 80 -31.28 -4.03 10.42
CA VAL A 80 -30.85 -4.13 9.04
C VAL A 80 -30.40 -2.75 8.57
N ILE A 81 -29.16 -2.66 8.10
CA ILE A 81 -28.59 -1.45 7.54
C ILE A 81 -28.32 -1.63 6.04
N ASN A 82 -28.13 -0.51 5.35
CA ASN A 82 -27.91 -0.46 3.91
C ASN A 82 -26.50 0.02 3.59
N SER A 83 -26.11 -0.16 2.32
CA SER A 83 -24.93 0.51 1.78
C SER A 83 -25.03 2.01 2.01
N ASN A 84 -23.89 2.63 2.25
CA ASN A 84 -23.72 4.05 2.56
C ASN A 84 -24.26 4.48 3.94
N ASP A 85 -24.65 3.58 4.83
CA ASP A 85 -24.94 3.95 6.24
C ASP A 85 -23.63 4.28 6.98
N LEU A 86 -23.62 5.38 7.75
CA LEU A 86 -22.45 5.79 8.54
C LEU A 86 -22.38 4.96 9.82
N LEU A 87 -21.29 4.22 9.98
CA LEU A 87 -21.06 3.32 11.11
C LEU A 87 -19.92 3.82 11.99
N VAL A 88 -20.01 3.52 13.29
CA VAL A 88 -18.98 3.78 14.30
C VAL A 88 -18.67 2.50 15.04
N GLY A 89 -17.39 2.13 15.10
CA GLY A 89 -16.88 1.08 15.97
C GLY A 89 -16.79 1.57 17.42
N MET A 90 -17.35 0.81 18.36
CA MET A 90 -17.49 1.25 19.76
C MET A 90 -16.47 0.63 20.73
N ASP A 91 -15.61 -0.27 20.28
CA ASP A 91 -14.59 -0.94 21.09
C ASP A 91 -13.21 -0.86 20.38
N GLY A 92 -12.12 -0.82 21.13
CA GLY A 92 -10.76 -0.72 20.56
C GLY A 92 -10.50 0.65 19.97
N ASP A 93 -10.08 0.73 18.71
CA ASP A 93 -9.92 2.00 18.01
C ASP A 93 -11.26 2.51 17.48
N PHE A 94 -11.67 3.66 18.00
CA PHE A 94 -12.91 4.31 17.61
C PHE A 94 -12.77 4.89 16.20
N ASN A 95 -13.34 4.19 15.23
CA ASN A 95 -13.30 4.54 13.83
C ASN A 95 -14.72 4.69 13.28
N SER A 96 -14.89 5.56 12.29
CA SER A 96 -16.12 5.68 11.53
C SER A 96 -15.90 5.50 10.03
N ALA A 97 -16.87 4.90 9.36
CA ALA A 97 -16.85 4.72 7.91
C ALA A 97 -18.27 4.52 7.36
N TYR A 98 -18.47 4.86 6.09
CA TYR A 98 -19.68 4.46 5.37
C TYR A 98 -19.59 2.99 4.98
N TRP A 99 -20.66 2.25 5.27
CA TRP A 99 -20.76 0.85 4.90
C TRP A 99 -20.73 0.68 3.38
N LYS A 100 -19.82 -0.14 2.86
CA LYS A 100 -19.65 -0.38 1.41
C LYS A 100 -20.30 -1.67 0.92
N GLY A 101 -20.71 -2.53 1.86
CA GLY A 101 -21.34 -3.80 1.57
C GLY A 101 -22.81 -3.68 1.21
N LYS A 102 -23.40 -4.81 0.83
CA LYS A 102 -24.86 -4.95 0.66
C LYS A 102 -25.57 -4.84 2.02
N LYS A 103 -26.90 -5.01 2.02
CA LYS A 103 -27.70 -5.07 3.26
C LYS A 103 -27.07 -6.03 4.27
N ALA A 104 -26.94 -5.57 5.51
CA ALA A 104 -26.27 -6.30 6.56
C ALA A 104 -26.89 -6.01 7.93
N LEU A 105 -26.72 -6.93 8.87
CA LEU A 105 -27.15 -6.81 10.25
C LEU A 105 -26.11 -6.04 11.06
N LEU A 106 -26.58 -5.07 11.83
CA LEU A 106 -25.77 -4.27 12.75
C LEU A 106 -25.58 -5.02 14.07
N ASN A 107 -24.43 -5.68 14.24
CA ASN A 107 -24.11 -6.41 15.47
C ASN A 107 -23.71 -5.47 16.61
N GLN A 108 -23.72 -5.99 17.83
CA GLN A 108 -23.24 -5.28 19.02
C GLN A 108 -21.83 -4.69 18.83
N ARG A 109 -21.55 -3.60 19.54
CA ARG A 109 -20.28 -2.83 19.47
C ARG A 109 -20.06 -2.08 18.14
N VAL A 110 -21.09 -1.97 17.33
CA VAL A 110 -21.16 -1.07 16.17
C VAL A 110 -22.43 -0.23 16.30
N ALA A 111 -22.32 1.07 16.07
CA ALA A 111 -23.46 1.98 16.02
C ALA A 111 -23.64 2.53 14.61
N LYS A 112 -24.89 2.70 14.18
CA LYS A 112 -25.26 3.47 12.99
C LYS A 112 -25.63 4.89 13.41
N ILE A 113 -25.12 5.88 12.69
CA ILE A 113 -25.45 7.29 12.87
C ILE A 113 -26.20 7.78 11.65
N THR A 114 -27.38 8.35 11.87
CA THR A 114 -28.24 8.88 10.80
C THR A 114 -28.48 10.36 11.04
N PRO A 115 -27.86 11.27 10.27
CA PRO A 115 -28.11 12.69 10.42
C PRO A 115 -29.48 13.09 9.86
N ASN A 116 -30.08 14.12 10.44
CA ASN A 116 -31.20 14.82 9.82
C ASN A 116 -30.65 15.78 8.76
N GLU A 117 -30.76 15.39 7.49
CA GLU A 117 -30.15 16.13 6.37
C GLU A 117 -30.76 17.53 6.14
N ASN A 118 -31.90 17.85 6.78
CA ASN A 118 -32.42 19.22 6.83
C ASN A 118 -31.52 20.17 7.62
N PHE A 119 -30.71 19.64 8.53
CA PHE A 119 -29.87 20.43 9.44
C PHE A 119 -28.38 20.14 9.30
N TYR A 120 -28.04 18.90 8.96
CA TYR A 120 -26.65 18.46 8.93
C TYR A 120 -26.39 17.53 7.75
N ASP A 121 -25.54 17.96 6.82
CA ASP A 121 -25.18 17.18 5.65
C ASP A 121 -24.46 15.90 6.08
N LYS A 122 -24.89 14.78 5.51
CA LYS A 122 -24.38 13.45 5.87
C LYS A 122 -22.91 13.30 5.58
N ARG A 123 -22.42 13.83 4.45
CA ARG A 123 -21.00 13.79 4.05
C ARG A 123 -20.18 14.70 4.96
N PHE A 124 -20.70 15.87 5.31
CA PHE A 124 -20.06 16.77 6.27
C PHE A 124 -19.84 16.07 7.62
N LEU A 125 -20.86 15.38 8.15
CA LEU A 125 -20.71 14.56 9.36
C LEU A 125 -19.64 13.47 9.21
N GLY A 126 -19.57 12.82 8.04
CA GLY A 126 -18.54 11.82 7.75
C GLY A 126 -17.12 12.37 7.80
N TYR A 127 -16.92 13.63 7.43
CA TYR A 127 -15.63 14.30 7.52
C TYR A 127 -15.30 14.83 8.92
N THR A 128 -16.31 15.26 9.67
CA THR A 128 -16.13 15.87 10.99
C THR A 128 -15.93 14.81 12.09
N LEU A 129 -16.70 13.73 12.05
CA LEU A 129 -16.74 12.73 13.12
C LEU A 129 -15.40 12.03 13.42
N PRO A 130 -14.56 11.64 12.44
CA PRO A 130 -13.30 10.95 12.70
C PRO A 130 -12.35 11.71 13.63
N GLY A 131 -12.29 13.04 13.52
CA GLY A 131 -11.46 13.89 14.38
C GLY A 131 -11.85 13.77 15.86
N TYR A 132 -13.15 13.82 16.16
CA TYR A 132 -13.66 13.64 17.52
C TYR A 132 -13.42 12.22 18.03
N LEU A 133 -13.66 11.19 17.22
CA LEU A 133 -13.44 9.80 17.62
C LEU A 133 -11.96 9.53 17.95
N ALA A 134 -11.04 10.06 17.15
CA ALA A 134 -9.60 9.98 17.42
C ALA A 134 -9.22 10.70 18.73
N ALA A 135 -9.77 11.90 18.97
CA ALA A 135 -9.53 12.66 20.19
C ALA A 135 -10.09 11.94 21.44
N ILE A 136 -11.29 11.37 21.35
CA ILE A 136 -11.89 10.56 22.42
C ILE A 136 -11.06 9.30 22.66
N ASN A 137 -10.62 8.60 21.60
CA ASN A 137 -9.79 7.41 21.71
C ASN A 137 -8.47 7.73 22.44
N ALA A 138 -7.79 8.83 22.07
CA ALA A 138 -6.55 9.27 22.72
C ALA A 138 -6.72 9.58 24.22
N HIS A 139 -7.91 10.03 24.64
CA HIS A 139 -8.23 10.40 26.02
C HIS A 139 -9.08 9.37 26.77
N THR A 140 -9.19 8.16 26.22
CA THR A 140 -9.84 7.03 26.88
C THR A 140 -8.75 6.08 27.38
N SER A 141 -8.42 6.16 28.67
CA SER A 141 -7.49 5.23 29.32
C SER A 141 -8.17 3.89 29.57
N SER A 142 -7.49 2.78 29.23
CA SER A 142 -7.95 1.43 29.58
C SER A 142 -6.76 0.49 29.74
N VAL A 143 -6.82 -0.38 30.75
CA VAL A 143 -5.89 -1.51 30.92
C VAL A 143 -6.25 -2.65 29.94
N THR A 144 -7.48 -2.65 29.44
CA THR A 144 -8.02 -3.61 28.47
C THR A 144 -8.51 -2.87 27.20
N VAL A 145 -9.48 -3.41 26.48
CA VAL A 145 -10.05 -2.76 25.28
C VAL A 145 -10.81 -1.49 25.68
N LYS A 146 -10.56 -0.37 24.98
CA LYS A 146 -11.28 0.89 25.17
C LYS A 146 -12.73 0.75 24.71
N HIS A 147 -13.67 1.40 25.40
CA HIS A 147 -15.09 1.36 25.04
C HIS A 147 -15.66 2.77 24.89
N LEU A 148 -16.36 3.00 23.78
CA LEU A 148 -17.07 4.23 23.45
C LEU A 148 -18.56 4.04 23.72
N SER A 149 -19.11 4.80 24.65
CA SER A 149 -20.54 4.76 24.95
C SER A 149 -21.36 5.57 23.95
N SER A 150 -22.62 5.19 23.71
CA SER A 150 -23.54 5.99 22.90
C SER A 150 -23.82 7.35 23.51
N LYS A 151 -23.74 7.49 24.84
CA LYS A 151 -23.86 8.79 25.52
C LYS A 151 -22.74 9.72 25.06
N THR A 152 -21.50 9.23 25.09
CA THR A 152 -20.32 9.97 24.61
C THR A 152 -20.49 10.39 23.15
N ILE A 153 -20.97 9.50 22.27
CA ILE A 153 -21.25 9.84 20.86
C ILE A 153 -22.31 10.95 20.75
N ASN A 154 -23.40 10.84 21.51
CA ASN A 154 -24.50 11.81 21.50
C ASN A 154 -24.11 13.19 22.02
N ASP A 155 -23.10 13.26 22.90
CA ASP A 155 -22.61 14.49 23.52
C ASP A 155 -21.53 15.21 22.68
N ILE A 156 -21.06 14.63 21.57
CA ILE A 156 -20.07 15.27 20.68
C ILE A 156 -20.58 16.65 20.23
N LEU A 157 -19.75 17.68 20.41
CA LEU A 157 -20.04 19.07 20.06
C LEU A 157 -19.56 19.41 18.64
N LEU A 158 -20.40 19.09 17.66
CA LEU A 158 -20.14 19.31 16.24
C LEU A 158 -20.18 20.80 15.87
N PRO A 159 -19.33 21.28 14.94
CA PRO A 159 -19.51 22.58 14.30
C PRO A 159 -20.80 22.60 13.48
N LEU A 160 -21.51 23.74 13.49
CA LEU A 160 -22.76 23.94 12.79
C LEU A 160 -22.67 25.15 11.83
N PRO A 161 -22.12 24.96 10.62
CA PRO A 161 -22.25 25.92 9.52
C PRO A 161 -23.68 25.95 8.98
N ALA A 162 -23.99 26.96 8.18
CA ALA A 162 -25.23 26.98 7.40
C ALA A 162 -25.31 25.76 6.46
N GLN A 163 -26.51 25.29 6.14
CA GLN A 163 -26.70 24.07 5.34
C GLN A 163 -26.06 24.18 3.94
N ASN A 164 -26.18 25.35 3.30
CA ASN A 164 -25.55 25.61 2.01
C ASN A 164 -24.01 25.63 2.12
N GLU A 165 -23.48 26.22 3.19
CA GLU A 165 -22.05 26.23 3.45
C GLU A 165 -21.51 24.81 3.67
N GLN A 166 -22.21 23.96 4.43
CA GLN A 166 -21.85 22.54 4.61
C GLN A 166 -21.70 21.84 3.25
N LYS A 167 -22.65 22.01 2.33
CA LYS A 167 -22.58 21.44 0.98
C LYS A 167 -21.38 21.97 0.20
N ARG A 168 -21.17 23.28 0.17
CA ARG A 168 -20.02 23.90 -0.53
C ARG A 168 -18.68 23.38 0.03
N ILE A 169 -18.56 23.24 1.36
CA ILE A 169 -17.38 22.68 2.00
C ILE A 169 -17.15 21.25 1.53
N VAL A 170 -18.18 20.40 1.63
CA VAL A 170 -18.07 18.99 1.27
C VAL A 170 -17.70 18.84 -0.20
N ASP A 171 -18.37 19.53 -1.12
CA ASP A 171 -18.09 19.42 -2.55
C ASP A 171 -16.64 19.84 -2.85
N LYS A 172 -16.11 20.84 -2.13
CA LYS A 172 -14.71 21.24 -2.25
C LYS A 172 -13.75 20.22 -1.66
N VAL A 173 -14.07 19.65 -0.50
CA VAL A 173 -13.28 18.58 0.13
C VAL A 173 -13.25 17.34 -0.77
N ASP A 174 -14.40 16.89 -1.26
CA ASP A 174 -14.55 15.77 -2.20
C ASP A 174 -13.65 15.98 -3.43
N ALA A 175 -13.71 17.16 -4.06
CA ALA A 175 -12.88 17.48 -5.22
C ALA A 175 -11.37 17.44 -4.92
N LEU A 176 -10.95 17.96 -3.76
CA LEU A 176 -9.55 17.94 -3.35
C LEU A 176 -9.08 16.54 -2.95
N PHE A 177 -9.93 15.76 -2.30
CA PHE A 177 -9.64 14.37 -1.92
C PHE A 177 -9.56 13.47 -3.15
N ALA A 178 -10.41 13.70 -4.16
CA ALA A 178 -10.29 13.02 -5.44
C ALA A 178 -8.94 13.31 -6.12
N ARG A 179 -8.48 14.56 -6.10
CA ARG A 179 -7.15 14.94 -6.62
C ARG A 179 -6.00 14.32 -5.81
N SER A 180 -6.12 14.33 -4.47
CA SER A 180 -5.16 13.69 -3.56
C SER A 180 -5.11 12.18 -3.76
N GLY A 181 -6.26 11.54 -4.02
CA GLY A 181 -6.39 10.13 -4.36
C GLY A 181 -5.65 9.78 -5.64
N LYS A 182 -5.86 10.54 -6.72
CA LYS A 182 -5.11 10.36 -7.98
C LYS A 182 -3.60 10.52 -7.80
N ALA A 183 -3.17 11.48 -6.96
CA ALA A 183 -1.76 11.64 -6.64
C ALA A 183 -1.21 10.42 -5.87
N LYS A 184 -1.99 9.88 -4.93
CA LYS A 184 -1.63 8.64 -4.22
C LYS A 184 -1.51 7.46 -5.16
N GLU A 185 -2.48 7.25 -6.05
CA GLU A 185 -2.45 6.17 -7.05
C GLU A 185 -1.20 6.28 -7.94
N ALA A 186 -0.85 7.49 -8.39
CA ALA A 186 0.39 7.71 -9.14
C ALA A 186 1.63 7.38 -8.30
N LEU A 187 1.70 7.82 -7.04
CA LEU A 187 2.80 7.48 -6.12
C LEU A 187 2.92 5.97 -5.93
N ASP A 188 1.81 5.25 -5.75
CA ASP A 188 1.78 3.80 -5.51
C ASP A 188 2.43 3.01 -6.68
N THR A 189 2.50 3.58 -7.89
CA THR A 189 3.17 2.96 -9.05
C THR A 189 4.69 3.16 -9.11
N ILE A 190 5.22 4.20 -8.44
CA ILE A 190 6.63 4.61 -8.56
C ILE A 190 7.62 3.52 -8.13
N PRO A 191 7.42 2.78 -7.02
CA PRO A 191 8.37 1.74 -6.61
C PRO A 191 8.66 0.71 -7.71
N ALA A 192 7.60 0.21 -8.36
CA ALA A 192 7.73 -0.76 -9.45
C ALA A 192 8.48 -0.17 -10.66
N LEU A 193 8.20 1.09 -11.01
CA LEU A 193 8.89 1.78 -12.10
C LEU A 193 10.37 2.02 -11.82
N LEU A 194 10.73 2.36 -10.57
CA LEU A 194 12.13 2.53 -10.17
C LEU A 194 12.90 1.20 -10.25
N ASP A 195 12.28 0.11 -9.82
CA ASP A 195 12.87 -1.23 -9.90
C ASP A 195 13.03 -1.69 -11.37
N GLN A 196 12.01 -1.48 -12.19
CA GLN A 196 12.07 -1.79 -13.63
C GLN A 196 13.15 -0.95 -14.34
N TYR A 197 13.24 0.34 -14.03
CA TYR A 197 14.28 1.20 -14.61
C TYR A 197 15.68 0.78 -14.18
N ARG A 198 15.87 0.38 -12.91
CA ARG A 198 17.14 -0.20 -12.42
C ARG A 198 17.53 -1.44 -13.22
N GLN A 199 16.59 -2.37 -13.43
CA GLN A 199 16.85 -3.60 -14.19
C GLN A 199 17.17 -3.30 -15.65
N SER A 200 16.39 -2.43 -16.28
CA SER A 200 16.58 -2.05 -17.69
C SER A 200 17.95 -1.40 -17.92
N ILE A 201 18.42 -0.53 -17.01
CA ILE A 201 19.69 0.16 -17.20
C ILE A 201 20.89 -0.75 -16.91
N LEU A 202 20.76 -1.70 -15.97
CA LEU A 202 21.76 -2.76 -15.80
C LEU A 202 21.84 -3.61 -17.07
N ALA A 203 20.70 -4.08 -17.58
CA ALA A 203 20.68 -4.89 -18.78
C ALA A 203 21.26 -4.14 -19.99
N ALA A 204 20.98 -2.85 -20.14
CA ALA A 204 21.58 -2.01 -21.19
C ALA A 204 23.11 -1.85 -21.01
N ALA A 205 23.59 -1.68 -19.78
CA ALA A 205 25.01 -1.58 -19.49
C ALA A 205 25.77 -2.86 -19.89
N PHE A 206 25.21 -4.01 -19.51
CA PHE A 206 25.79 -5.33 -19.77
C PHE A 206 25.36 -5.94 -21.10
N ARG A 207 24.77 -5.15 -22.02
CA ARG A 207 24.66 -5.46 -23.46
C ARG A 207 25.59 -4.59 -24.32
N GLY A 208 26.29 -3.64 -23.73
CA GLY A 208 27.09 -2.66 -24.47
C GLY A 208 26.32 -1.42 -24.93
N ASP A 209 24.99 -1.37 -24.76
CA ASP A 209 24.13 -0.27 -25.23
C ASP A 209 24.55 1.11 -24.67
N LEU A 210 25.04 1.14 -23.42
CA LEU A 210 25.42 2.40 -22.76
C LEU A 210 26.75 2.98 -23.23
N THR A 211 27.66 2.14 -23.72
CA THR A 211 28.99 2.58 -24.20
C THR A 211 29.13 2.48 -25.72
N LYS A 212 28.15 1.87 -26.40
CA LYS A 212 28.20 1.52 -27.83
C LYS A 212 29.38 0.61 -28.17
N ASP A 213 29.81 -0.20 -27.20
CA ASP A 213 30.84 -1.21 -27.40
C ASP A 213 30.21 -2.50 -27.93
N ASP A 214 30.99 -3.25 -28.72
CA ASP A 214 30.63 -4.58 -29.14
C ASP A 214 31.03 -5.61 -28.06
N GLN A 215 30.06 -6.35 -27.54
CA GLN A 215 30.29 -7.39 -26.53
C GLN A 215 31.10 -8.58 -27.03
N SER A 216 31.22 -8.76 -28.35
CA SER A 216 32.10 -9.79 -28.93
C SER A 216 33.56 -9.59 -28.52
N SER A 217 33.93 -8.37 -28.13
CA SER A 217 35.28 -8.03 -27.66
C SER A 217 35.50 -8.28 -26.17
N TRP A 218 34.48 -8.72 -25.43
CA TRP A 218 34.58 -8.92 -23.98
C TRP A 218 35.06 -10.34 -23.70
N ASP A 219 35.94 -10.50 -22.72
CA ASP A 219 36.45 -11.81 -22.32
C ASP A 219 35.33 -12.62 -21.64
N ASP A 220 35.00 -13.79 -22.17
CA ASP A 220 34.17 -14.81 -21.52
C ASP A 220 35.04 -15.61 -20.54
N VAL A 221 34.82 -15.44 -19.23
CA VAL A 221 35.66 -16.02 -18.17
C VAL A 221 34.82 -16.52 -16.99
N GLU A 222 35.38 -17.41 -16.18
CA GLU A 222 34.75 -17.76 -14.91
C GLU A 222 35.00 -16.65 -13.87
N LEU A 223 34.06 -16.49 -12.94
CA LEU A 223 34.19 -15.51 -11.85
C LEU A 223 35.49 -15.71 -11.05
N ALA A 224 35.96 -16.95 -10.91
CA ALA A 224 37.24 -17.26 -10.28
C ALA A 224 38.45 -16.66 -11.00
N ASP A 225 38.43 -16.51 -12.33
CA ASP A 225 39.57 -16.06 -13.12
C ASP A 225 39.85 -14.56 -12.97
N ILE A 226 38.85 -13.80 -12.51
CA ILE A 226 38.94 -12.35 -12.29
C ILE A 226 39.01 -11.97 -10.80
N CYS A 227 39.09 -12.96 -9.92
CA CYS A 227 39.15 -12.76 -8.47
C CYS A 227 40.44 -13.35 -7.89
N ASN A 228 41.07 -12.63 -6.96
CA ASN A 228 42.19 -13.16 -6.18
C ASN A 228 41.74 -14.30 -5.25
N SER A 229 40.53 -14.19 -4.71
CA SER A 229 39.91 -15.27 -3.94
C SER A 229 38.39 -15.14 -3.87
N ILE A 230 37.73 -16.29 -3.73
CA ILE A 230 36.30 -16.40 -3.42
C ILE A 230 36.18 -17.40 -2.27
N SER A 231 35.77 -16.93 -1.10
CA SER A 231 35.59 -17.75 0.10
C SER A 231 34.33 -17.34 0.84
N ASP A 232 34.09 -17.90 2.02
CA ASP A 232 32.99 -17.55 2.90
C ASP A 232 33.47 -17.17 4.30
N GLY A 233 32.52 -16.70 5.10
CA GLY A 233 32.74 -16.48 6.53
C GLY A 233 33.15 -17.77 7.23
N ASP A 234 33.70 -17.64 8.44
CA ASP A 234 34.21 -18.82 9.15
C ASP A 234 33.11 -19.86 9.41
N HIS A 235 33.48 -21.13 9.28
CA HIS A 235 32.61 -22.27 9.53
C HIS A 235 32.54 -22.64 11.00
N GLN A 236 33.55 -22.24 11.78
CA GLN A 236 33.50 -22.40 13.23
C GLN A 236 32.45 -21.46 13.82
N ALA A 237 31.80 -21.90 14.91
CA ALA A 237 30.88 -21.05 15.63
C ALA A 237 31.70 -19.91 16.29
N PRO A 238 31.53 -18.65 15.86
CA PRO A 238 32.34 -17.57 16.39
C PRO A 238 32.03 -17.37 17.89
N PRO A 239 33.06 -17.17 18.73
CA PRO A 239 32.86 -16.88 20.14
C PRO A 239 32.07 -15.59 20.29
N LYS A 240 31.11 -15.59 21.22
CA LYS A 240 30.24 -14.43 21.47
C LYS A 240 30.90 -13.52 22.51
N ALA A 241 30.89 -12.23 22.24
CA ALA A 241 31.28 -11.18 23.17
C ALA A 241 30.18 -10.09 23.25
N GLU A 242 30.13 -9.37 24.37
CA GLU A 242 29.22 -8.21 24.54
C GLU A 242 29.73 -6.97 23.81
N THR A 243 31.05 -6.85 23.63
CA THR A 243 31.74 -5.77 22.92
C THR A 243 32.87 -6.34 22.05
N GLY A 244 33.36 -5.58 21.08
CA GLY A 244 34.48 -5.99 20.21
C GLY A 244 34.19 -5.77 18.73
N ILE A 245 34.58 -6.73 17.90
CA ILE A 245 34.41 -6.68 16.44
C ILE A 245 32.96 -7.03 16.07
N PRO A 246 32.23 -6.18 15.32
CA PRO A 246 30.86 -6.44 14.92
C PRO A 246 30.71 -7.73 14.11
N PHE A 247 29.72 -8.55 14.44
CA PHE A 247 29.34 -9.72 13.66
C PHE A 247 28.06 -9.47 12.88
N ILE A 248 28.18 -9.46 11.55
CA ILE A 248 27.07 -9.18 10.64
C ILE A 248 26.48 -10.45 10.04
N THR A 249 25.18 -10.38 9.76
CA THR A 249 24.42 -11.42 9.05
C THR A 249 23.82 -10.85 7.77
N ILE A 250 23.12 -11.66 6.98
CA ILE A 250 22.51 -11.24 5.71
C ILE A 250 21.61 -10.01 5.90
N SER A 251 20.94 -9.87 7.04
CA SER A 251 20.07 -8.72 7.35
C SER A 251 20.82 -7.37 7.39
N ALA A 252 22.13 -7.39 7.60
CA ALA A 252 23.00 -6.22 7.60
C ALA A 252 23.45 -5.79 6.19
N MET A 253 23.32 -6.67 5.18
CA MET A 253 23.74 -6.40 3.80
C MET A 253 22.62 -6.56 2.76
N ASN A 254 21.41 -6.93 3.18
CA ASN A 254 20.27 -7.22 2.30
C ASN A 254 19.79 -6.03 1.43
N THR A 255 20.30 -4.81 1.67
CA THR A 255 20.06 -3.63 0.84
C THR A 255 21.16 -3.35 -0.18
N GLY A 256 22.11 -4.27 -0.37
CA GLY A 256 23.31 -4.07 -1.21
C GLY A 256 24.33 -3.09 -0.60
N LYS A 257 24.15 -2.75 0.67
CA LYS A 257 25.04 -1.89 1.47
C LYS A 257 25.25 -2.56 2.81
N ILE A 258 26.48 -2.55 3.29
CA ILE A 258 26.84 -3.07 4.61
C ILE A 258 26.41 -2.05 5.67
N LYS A 259 25.76 -2.53 6.73
CA LYS A 259 25.24 -1.72 7.84
C LYS A 259 25.71 -2.32 9.16
N LEU A 260 26.85 -1.85 9.66
CA LEU A 260 27.46 -2.37 10.88
C LEU A 260 26.58 -2.13 12.11
N GLU A 261 25.76 -1.08 12.10
CA GLU A 261 24.79 -0.78 13.15
C GLU A 261 23.69 -1.84 13.30
N LYS A 262 23.51 -2.71 12.30
CA LYS A 262 22.62 -3.88 12.36
C LYS A 262 23.27 -5.12 12.97
N ALA A 263 24.54 -5.06 13.37
CA ALA A 263 25.19 -6.16 14.06
C ALA A 263 24.47 -6.46 15.38
N THR A 264 24.07 -7.71 15.58
CA THR A 264 23.32 -8.13 16.78
C THR A 264 24.22 -8.80 17.83
N ARG A 265 25.51 -8.98 17.54
CA ARG A 265 26.49 -9.60 18.42
C ARG A 265 27.91 -9.13 18.04
N TYR A 266 28.86 -9.35 18.93
CA TYR A 266 30.27 -9.06 18.71
C TYR A 266 31.13 -10.31 18.90
N VAL A 267 32.35 -10.26 18.39
CA VAL A 267 33.40 -11.26 18.64
C VAL A 267 34.63 -10.57 19.25
N PRO A 268 35.45 -11.27 20.05
CA PRO A 268 36.71 -10.75 20.56
C PRO A 268 37.67 -10.36 19.43
N GLN A 269 38.53 -9.37 19.67
CA GLN A 269 39.56 -8.92 18.72
C GLN A 269 40.51 -10.07 18.33
N GLU A 270 40.94 -10.87 19.32
CA GLU A 270 41.82 -12.03 19.10
C GLU A 270 41.24 -13.05 18.12
N TYR A 271 39.91 -13.23 18.11
CA TYR A 271 39.26 -14.10 17.13
C TYR A 271 39.39 -13.53 15.72
N TYR A 272 39.19 -12.22 15.54
CA TYR A 272 39.35 -11.55 14.24
C TYR A 272 40.80 -11.61 13.73
N ASP A 273 41.77 -11.39 14.62
CA ASP A 273 43.19 -11.36 14.26
C ASP A 273 43.68 -12.75 13.79
N ASN A 274 43.11 -13.82 14.35
CA ASN A 274 43.38 -15.20 13.97
C ASN A 274 42.67 -15.66 12.68
N LEU A 275 41.75 -14.84 12.11
CA LEU A 275 41.11 -15.18 10.84
C LEU A 275 42.14 -15.14 9.70
N LYS A 276 42.03 -16.13 8.80
CA LYS A 276 42.81 -16.14 7.56
C LYS A 276 42.56 -14.85 6.76
N PRO A 277 43.59 -14.25 6.12
CA PRO A 277 43.43 -13.01 5.34
C PRO A 277 42.32 -13.06 4.30
N ILE A 278 42.11 -14.21 3.64
CA ILE A 278 41.04 -14.41 2.65
C ILE A 278 39.62 -14.25 3.23
N ARG A 279 39.45 -14.34 4.56
CA ARG A 279 38.17 -14.18 5.27
C ARG A 279 38.02 -12.82 5.95
N ARG A 280 39.03 -11.94 5.86
CA ARG A 280 38.98 -10.59 6.40
C ARG A 280 38.62 -9.63 5.28
N ALA A 281 37.49 -8.94 5.45
CA ALA A 281 37.00 -7.97 4.48
C ALA A 281 37.88 -6.72 4.50
N GLU A 282 38.26 -6.27 3.32
CA GLU A 282 39.01 -5.05 3.07
C GLU A 282 38.19 -4.13 2.16
N ILE A 283 38.53 -2.85 2.13
CA ILE A 283 37.89 -1.89 1.22
C ILE A 283 38.06 -2.39 -0.22
N ASP A 284 36.99 -2.26 -1.00
CA ASP A 284 36.84 -2.75 -2.38
C ASP A 284 36.60 -4.26 -2.52
N ASP A 285 36.53 -5.02 -1.43
CA ASP A 285 36.00 -6.39 -1.48
C ASP A 285 34.48 -6.38 -1.66
N ILE A 286 33.92 -7.53 -2.04
CA ILE A 286 32.49 -7.70 -2.25
C ILE A 286 31.99 -8.82 -1.34
N LEU A 287 30.98 -8.50 -0.53
CA LEU A 287 30.20 -9.52 0.14
C LEU A 287 29.05 -9.95 -0.76
N PHE A 288 28.77 -11.25 -0.82
CA PHE A 288 27.72 -11.81 -1.66
C PHE A 288 26.87 -12.79 -0.85
N SER A 289 25.55 -12.59 -0.83
CA SER A 289 24.66 -13.49 -0.10
C SER A 289 24.50 -14.83 -0.83
N VAL A 290 24.84 -15.92 -0.14
CA VAL A 290 24.78 -17.27 -0.71
C VAL A 290 23.67 -18.14 -0.15
N THR A 291 23.08 -17.82 1.00
CA THR A 291 21.94 -18.57 1.58
C THR A 291 20.74 -17.67 1.86
N GLY A 292 19.52 -18.20 1.72
CA GLY A 292 18.29 -17.45 2.03
C GLY A 292 17.95 -16.46 0.92
N SER A 293 18.13 -15.16 1.16
CA SER A 293 18.07 -14.15 0.09
C SER A 293 19.37 -14.18 -0.71
N ILE A 294 19.45 -15.10 -1.67
CA ILE A 294 20.65 -15.31 -2.50
C ILE A 294 20.86 -14.18 -3.53
N ALA A 295 22.09 -14.05 -4.01
CA ALA A 295 22.48 -13.17 -5.11
C ALA A 295 22.32 -11.67 -4.85
N ILE A 296 22.69 -11.23 -3.65
CA ILE A 296 22.78 -9.82 -3.28
C ILE A 296 24.26 -9.46 -3.05
N PRO A 297 24.89 -8.71 -3.97
CA PRO A 297 26.23 -8.17 -3.77
C PRO A 297 26.20 -6.90 -2.91
N ALA A 298 27.22 -6.71 -2.07
CA ALA A 298 27.46 -5.47 -1.32
C ALA A 298 28.95 -5.14 -1.34
N LEU A 299 29.27 -3.91 -1.78
CA LEU A 299 30.63 -3.40 -1.78
C LEU A 299 31.08 -3.08 -0.34
N VAL A 300 32.27 -3.51 0.03
CA VAL A 300 32.91 -3.15 1.29
C VAL A 300 33.50 -1.75 1.14
N LEU A 301 32.89 -0.79 1.84
CA LEU A 301 33.34 0.60 1.95
C LEU A 301 33.74 0.97 3.39
N GLU A 302 33.58 0.03 4.31
CA GLU A 302 33.82 0.24 5.74
C GLU A 302 35.30 0.09 6.05
N GLU A 303 35.89 1.10 6.69
CA GLU A 303 37.25 1.02 7.22
C GLU A 303 37.33 0.18 8.51
N LYS A 304 36.20 0.07 9.22
CA LYS A 304 36.13 -0.64 10.50
C LYS A 304 36.16 -2.16 10.27
N PRO A 305 36.95 -2.92 11.03
CA PRO A 305 36.94 -4.37 10.97
C PRO A 305 35.58 -4.93 11.40
N PHE A 306 35.13 -5.98 10.71
CA PHE A 306 33.92 -6.72 11.05
C PHE A 306 34.08 -8.18 10.62
N VAL A 307 33.28 -9.05 11.22
CA VAL A 307 33.16 -10.46 10.83
C VAL A 307 31.77 -10.75 10.29
N PHE A 308 31.64 -11.75 9.43
CA PHE A 308 30.37 -12.11 8.81
C PHE A 308 30.13 -13.61 8.89
N GLN A 309 28.85 -13.99 8.87
CA GLN A 309 28.44 -15.39 8.91
C GLN A 309 28.86 -16.17 7.65
N ARG A 310 29.01 -17.49 7.77
CA ARG A 310 29.27 -18.42 6.66
C ARG A 310 28.30 -18.33 5.47
N HIS A 311 27.09 -17.81 5.68
CA HIS A 311 26.06 -17.64 4.64
C HIS A 311 26.32 -16.43 3.71
N ILE A 312 27.45 -15.76 3.90
CA ILE A 312 27.93 -14.64 3.11
C ILE A 312 29.29 -15.07 2.54
N ALA A 313 29.40 -15.04 1.23
CA ALA A 313 30.66 -15.17 0.53
C ALA A 313 31.40 -13.82 0.52
N ILE A 314 32.72 -13.88 0.56
CA ILE A 314 33.62 -12.76 0.28
C ILE A 314 34.32 -13.03 -1.04
N ILE A 315 34.25 -12.04 -1.93
CA ILE A 315 34.85 -12.03 -3.24
C ILE A 315 35.90 -10.91 -3.20
N LYS A 316 37.17 -11.29 -3.33
CA LYS A 316 38.30 -10.36 -3.41
C LYS A 316 38.67 -10.18 -4.89
N PRO A 317 38.27 -9.09 -5.56
CA PRO A 317 38.52 -8.90 -6.99
C PRO A 317 40.01 -8.74 -7.30
N ASN A 318 40.45 -9.23 -8.46
CA ASN A 318 41.77 -8.90 -9.00
C ASN A 318 41.69 -7.51 -9.67
N LYS A 319 42.28 -6.49 -9.03
CA LYS A 319 42.20 -5.10 -9.46
C LYS A 319 42.86 -4.84 -10.83
N ASP A 320 43.74 -5.73 -11.30
CA ASP A 320 44.35 -5.65 -12.63
C ASP A 320 43.41 -6.14 -13.75
N ARG A 321 42.34 -6.87 -13.38
CA ARG A 321 41.37 -7.47 -14.32
C ARG A 321 39.98 -6.83 -14.20
N VAL A 322 39.55 -6.47 -12.99
CA VAL A 322 38.18 -6.00 -12.75
C VAL A 322 38.08 -4.90 -11.70
N LEU A 323 37.28 -3.88 -11.97
CA LEU A 323 36.92 -2.86 -11.00
C LEU A 323 35.86 -3.41 -10.03
N SER A 324 36.06 -3.23 -8.73
CA SER A 324 35.13 -3.74 -7.70
C SER A 324 33.70 -3.24 -7.89
N LYS A 325 33.51 -1.96 -8.22
CA LYS A 325 32.17 -1.41 -8.52
C LYS A 325 31.54 -2.03 -9.76
N PHE A 326 32.32 -2.28 -10.82
CA PHE A 326 31.83 -2.95 -12.02
C PHE A 326 31.36 -4.36 -11.66
N LEU A 327 32.17 -5.09 -10.88
CA LEU A 327 31.83 -6.44 -10.44
C LEU A 327 30.58 -6.47 -9.56
N VAL A 328 30.37 -5.48 -8.68
CA VAL A 328 29.11 -5.37 -7.91
C VAL A 328 27.90 -5.21 -8.83
N TYR A 329 27.99 -4.38 -9.87
CA TYR A 329 26.90 -4.22 -10.83
C TYR A 329 26.67 -5.47 -11.67
N LEU A 330 27.75 -6.16 -12.06
CA LEU A 330 27.69 -7.42 -12.80
C LEU A 330 27.00 -8.50 -11.97
N LEU A 331 27.36 -8.63 -10.69
CA LEU A 331 26.76 -9.59 -9.76
C LEU A 331 25.29 -9.30 -9.42
N ASP A 332 24.79 -8.08 -9.68
CA ASP A 332 23.39 -7.70 -9.49
C ASP A 332 22.53 -7.88 -10.75
N THR A 333 23.12 -8.33 -11.87
CA THR A 333 22.39 -8.62 -13.10
C THR A 333 21.44 -9.80 -12.94
N GLN A 334 20.45 -9.86 -13.84
CA GLN A 334 19.49 -10.96 -13.86
C GLN A 334 20.15 -12.29 -14.22
N ASP A 335 21.11 -12.28 -15.15
CA ASP A 335 21.85 -13.46 -15.60
C ASP A 335 22.59 -14.12 -14.43
N ILE A 336 23.26 -13.34 -13.58
CA ILE A 336 23.93 -13.87 -12.37
C ILE A 336 22.92 -14.42 -11.36
N LYS A 337 21.76 -13.76 -11.20
CA LYS A 337 20.67 -14.28 -10.33
C LYS A 337 20.13 -15.61 -10.85
N GLU A 338 20.07 -15.80 -12.16
CA GLU A 338 19.64 -17.05 -12.79
C GLU A 338 20.69 -18.16 -12.65
N GLN A 339 21.97 -17.85 -12.88
CA GLN A 339 23.08 -18.76 -12.61
C GLN A 339 23.10 -19.19 -11.13
N ALA A 340 22.90 -18.25 -10.21
CA ALA A 340 22.80 -18.52 -8.78
C ALA A 340 21.64 -19.45 -8.43
N LYS A 341 20.46 -19.24 -9.01
CA LYS A 341 19.30 -20.14 -8.84
C LYS A 341 19.56 -21.52 -9.40
N ALA A 342 20.21 -21.62 -10.56
CA ALA A 342 20.48 -22.89 -11.24
C ALA A 342 21.44 -23.79 -10.44
N VAL A 343 22.44 -23.21 -9.78
CA VAL A 343 23.40 -23.97 -8.95
C VAL A 343 22.96 -24.09 -7.49
N ALA A 344 21.90 -23.38 -7.07
CA ALA A 344 21.48 -23.39 -5.69
C ALA A 344 20.93 -24.77 -5.28
N THR A 345 21.30 -25.19 -4.08
CA THR A 345 20.95 -26.49 -3.52
C THR A 345 20.16 -26.33 -2.22
N GLY A 346 19.41 -27.36 -1.84
CA GLY A 346 18.62 -27.39 -0.61
C GLY A 346 17.16 -26.94 -0.79
N THR A 347 16.23 -27.69 -0.19
CA THR A 347 14.77 -27.44 -0.28
C THR A 347 14.26 -26.45 0.77
N ALA A 348 14.78 -26.50 2.00
CA ALA A 348 14.39 -25.61 3.09
C ALA A 348 15.26 -24.34 3.20
N GLN A 349 16.55 -24.43 2.82
CA GLN A 349 17.49 -23.30 2.77
C GLN A 349 18.27 -23.34 1.47
N VAL A 350 17.74 -22.64 0.48
CA VAL A 350 18.37 -22.44 -0.82
C VAL A 350 19.75 -21.81 -0.60
N THR A 351 20.80 -22.50 -1.03
CA THR A 351 22.20 -22.09 -0.86
C THR A 351 23.00 -22.26 -2.15
N VAL A 352 23.72 -21.22 -2.56
CA VAL A 352 24.70 -21.22 -3.65
C VAL A 352 26.02 -21.77 -3.11
N PRO A 353 26.47 -22.98 -3.53
CA PRO A 353 27.76 -23.52 -3.09
C PRO A 353 28.91 -22.67 -3.64
N LEU A 354 30.01 -22.53 -2.88
CA LEU A 354 31.18 -21.76 -3.32
C LEU A 354 31.78 -22.29 -4.64
N LYS A 355 31.72 -23.60 -4.89
CA LYS A 355 32.13 -24.18 -6.18
C LYS A 355 31.29 -23.63 -7.34
N GLY A 356 29.97 -23.55 -7.16
CA GLY A 356 29.07 -22.99 -8.17
C GLY A 356 29.26 -21.49 -8.35
N LEU A 357 29.48 -20.74 -7.27
CA LEU A 357 29.77 -19.30 -7.34
C LEU A 357 31.06 -19.03 -8.13
N ARG A 358 32.12 -19.82 -7.92
CA ARG A 358 33.39 -19.69 -8.64
C ARG A 358 33.25 -19.92 -10.15
N SER A 359 32.37 -20.84 -10.55
CA SER A 359 32.13 -21.19 -11.96
C SER A 359 31.05 -20.36 -12.65
N PHE A 360 30.64 -19.22 -12.09
CA PHE A 360 29.72 -18.32 -12.80
C PHE A 360 30.41 -17.78 -14.04
N ASN A 361 29.75 -17.90 -15.19
CA ASN A 361 30.25 -17.35 -16.43
C ASN A 361 29.94 -15.86 -16.48
N VAL A 362 30.97 -15.05 -16.75
CA VAL A 362 30.89 -13.59 -16.78
C VAL A 362 31.62 -13.05 -18.01
N LYS A 363 31.05 -11.98 -18.59
CA LYS A 363 31.71 -11.21 -19.65
C LYS A 363 32.37 -9.97 -19.07
N VAL A 364 33.65 -9.79 -19.34
CA VAL A 364 34.46 -8.73 -18.74
C VAL A 364 35.19 -7.94 -19.82
N PRO A 365 34.88 -6.64 -20.00
CA PRO A 365 35.61 -5.79 -20.94
C PRO A 365 36.90 -5.24 -20.34
N SER A 366 37.66 -4.45 -21.11
CA SER A 366 38.83 -3.74 -20.62
C SER A 366 38.51 -2.79 -19.45
N LEU A 367 39.49 -2.51 -18.58
CA LEU A 367 39.32 -1.60 -17.43
C LEU A 367 38.82 -0.21 -17.84
N GLU A 368 39.19 0.26 -19.04
CA GLU A 368 38.71 1.55 -19.57
C GLU A 368 37.19 1.52 -19.81
N ILE A 369 36.69 0.46 -20.45
CA ILE A 369 35.25 0.28 -20.70
C ILE A 369 34.50 0.05 -19.38
N GLN A 370 35.05 -0.75 -18.47
CA GLN A 370 34.48 -0.94 -17.13
C GLN A 370 34.31 0.41 -16.42
N THR A 371 35.30 1.30 -16.52
CA THR A 371 35.24 2.66 -15.94
C THR A 371 34.10 3.48 -16.55
N LYS A 372 33.93 3.43 -17.88
CA LYS A 372 32.82 4.11 -18.59
C LYS A 372 31.46 3.58 -18.13
N ILE A 373 31.31 2.25 -18.05
CA ILE A 373 30.09 1.58 -17.58
C ILE A 373 29.76 1.99 -16.15
N VAL A 374 30.72 1.91 -15.23
CA VAL A 374 30.54 2.31 -13.83
C VAL A 374 30.14 3.78 -13.74
N GLY A 375 30.79 4.67 -14.50
CA GLY A 375 30.43 6.08 -14.53
C GLY A 375 29.00 6.36 -15.02
N ALA A 376 28.54 5.61 -16.02
CA ALA A 376 27.17 5.71 -16.53
C ALA A 376 26.13 5.19 -15.51
N LEU A 377 26.40 4.01 -14.92
CA LEU A 377 25.55 3.40 -13.91
C LEU A 377 25.49 4.22 -12.62
N ASP A 378 26.62 4.73 -12.12
CA ASP A 378 26.66 5.62 -10.95
C ASP A 378 25.78 6.85 -11.16
N LYS A 379 25.87 7.50 -12.34
CA LYS A 379 25.01 8.65 -12.68
C LYS A 379 23.53 8.28 -12.72
N ALA A 380 23.18 7.13 -13.30
CA ALA A 380 21.82 6.66 -13.37
C ALA A 380 21.25 6.33 -11.98
N PHE A 381 21.99 5.58 -11.18
CA PHE A 381 21.57 5.15 -9.84
C PHE A 381 21.52 6.30 -8.84
N GLN A 382 22.35 7.33 -9.01
CA GLN A 382 22.18 8.58 -8.27
C GLN A 382 20.84 9.27 -8.60
N LYS A 383 20.40 9.26 -9.86
CA LYS A 383 19.07 9.78 -10.22
C LYS A 383 17.95 8.93 -9.62
N ILE A 384 18.05 7.60 -9.68
CA ILE A 384 17.09 6.69 -9.04
C ILE A 384 17.00 6.95 -7.54
N ALA A 385 18.14 7.10 -6.86
CA ALA A 385 18.16 7.39 -5.43
C ALA A 385 17.50 8.74 -5.09
N LYS A 386 17.72 9.78 -5.90
CA LYS A 386 17.04 11.09 -5.75
C LYS A 386 15.53 10.97 -5.95
N LEU A 387 15.08 10.24 -6.98
CA LEU A 387 13.66 10.00 -7.24
C LEU A 387 13.01 9.21 -6.10
N LYS A 388 13.69 8.17 -5.61
CA LYS A 388 13.24 7.36 -4.47
C LYS A 388 13.05 8.23 -3.22
N LYS A 389 14.00 9.12 -2.93
CA LYS A 389 13.89 10.06 -1.80
C LYS A 389 12.71 11.01 -1.96
N ALA A 390 12.54 11.63 -3.14
CA ALA A 390 11.41 12.51 -3.42
C ALA A 390 10.05 11.78 -3.33
N TYR A 391 10.00 10.52 -3.78
CA TYR A 391 8.86 9.63 -3.60
C TYR A 391 8.56 9.40 -2.13
N ASP A 392 9.56 9.00 -1.32
CA ASP A 392 9.36 8.72 0.11
C ASP A 392 8.82 9.96 0.85
N GLU A 393 9.37 11.15 0.55
CA GLU A 393 8.89 12.42 1.10
C GLU A 393 7.45 12.74 0.68
N ALA A 394 7.11 12.57 -0.61
CA ALA A 394 5.76 12.82 -1.11
C ALA A 394 4.73 11.84 -0.54
N TYR A 395 5.11 10.57 -0.38
CA TYR A 395 4.27 9.52 0.19
C TYR A 395 3.92 9.82 1.65
N GLU A 396 4.88 10.28 2.45
CA GLU A 396 4.69 10.70 3.84
C GLU A 396 3.85 11.99 3.99
N LEU A 397 3.90 12.88 3.01
CA LEU A 397 3.12 14.13 3.01
C LEU A 397 1.65 13.92 2.62
N GLN A 398 1.34 12.87 1.84
CA GLN A 398 -0.01 12.60 1.33
C GLN A 398 -1.09 12.55 2.45
N PRO A 399 -0.92 11.79 3.55
CA PRO A 399 -1.94 11.76 4.61
C PRO A 399 -2.05 13.11 5.34
N LYS A 400 -0.95 13.85 5.49
CA LYS A 400 -0.90 15.17 6.13
C LYS A 400 -1.66 16.22 5.31
N LEU A 401 -1.63 16.12 3.98
CA LEU A 401 -2.39 16.99 3.10
C LEU A 401 -3.91 16.85 3.34
N ASN A 402 -4.42 15.62 3.41
CA ASN A 402 -5.84 15.38 3.65
C ASN A 402 -6.29 15.94 5.01
N GLN A 403 -5.47 15.75 6.04
CA GLN A 403 -5.72 16.35 7.36
C GLN A 403 -5.73 17.89 7.30
N SER A 404 -4.77 18.50 6.59
CA SER A 404 -4.67 19.95 6.43
C SER A 404 -5.88 20.54 5.68
N ILE A 405 -6.36 19.84 4.63
CA ILE A 405 -7.58 20.21 3.90
C ILE A 405 -8.79 20.26 4.85
N LEU A 406 -8.99 19.21 5.67
CA LEU A 406 -10.08 19.17 6.64
C LEU A 406 -9.94 20.25 7.71
N ALA A 407 -8.75 20.43 8.27
CA ALA A 407 -8.50 21.49 9.25
C ALA A 407 -8.79 22.89 8.68
N LYS A 408 -8.41 23.14 7.41
CA LYS A 408 -8.72 24.40 6.72
C LYS A 408 -10.22 24.53 6.43
N ALA A 409 -10.90 23.44 6.09
CA ALA A 409 -12.35 23.40 5.91
C ALA A 409 -13.08 23.80 7.19
N PHE A 410 -12.75 23.17 8.32
CA PHE A 410 -13.44 23.41 9.59
C PHE A 410 -13.08 24.76 10.23
N ARG A 411 -12.03 25.44 9.78
CA ARG A 411 -11.72 26.83 10.14
C ARG A 411 -12.40 27.85 9.23
N GLY A 412 -13.25 27.44 8.28
CA GLY A 412 -13.92 28.33 7.34
C GLY A 412 -13.00 28.92 6.27
N GLY A 413 -11.79 28.37 6.11
CA GLY A 413 -10.78 28.87 5.17
C GLY A 413 -10.77 28.17 3.81
N LEU A 414 -11.64 27.17 3.61
CA LEU A 414 -11.65 26.36 2.38
C LEU A 414 -12.60 26.90 1.31
N VAL A 415 -13.73 27.47 1.73
CA VAL A 415 -14.72 28.11 0.86
C VAL A 415 -15.03 29.52 1.39
N PRO A 416 -15.34 30.49 0.51
CA PRO A 416 -15.80 31.80 0.96
C PRO A 416 -17.08 31.71 1.80
N GLN A 417 -17.17 32.58 2.81
CA GLN A 417 -18.40 32.78 3.57
C GLN A 417 -19.40 33.56 2.70
N ASP A 418 -20.65 33.12 2.64
CA ASP A 418 -21.71 33.78 1.87
C ASP A 418 -22.62 34.56 2.82
N PRO A 419 -22.71 35.90 2.71
CA PRO A 419 -23.61 36.71 3.55
C PRO A 419 -25.09 36.36 3.42
N SER A 420 -25.50 35.68 2.34
CA SER A 420 -26.88 35.23 2.13
C SER A 420 -27.21 33.90 2.83
N ASP A 421 -26.21 33.21 3.37
CA ASP A 421 -26.43 31.99 4.13
C ASP A 421 -27.18 32.28 5.44
N GLU A 422 -28.05 31.34 5.83
CA GLU A 422 -28.75 31.38 7.11
C GLU A 422 -27.74 31.47 8.28
N PRO A 423 -27.88 32.48 9.18
CA PRO A 423 -27.04 32.55 10.37
C PRO A 423 -27.19 31.31 11.25
N ALA A 424 -26.09 30.85 11.84
CA ALA A 424 -26.10 29.67 12.72
C ALA A 424 -27.10 29.76 13.88
N SER A 425 -27.43 30.98 14.34
CA SER A 425 -28.45 31.22 15.37
C SER A 425 -29.87 30.84 14.91
N GLU A 426 -30.22 31.11 13.65
CA GLU A 426 -31.54 30.76 13.10
C GLU A 426 -31.66 29.26 12.86
N LEU A 427 -30.59 28.64 12.35
CA LEU A 427 -30.54 27.18 12.18
C LEU A 427 -30.72 26.45 13.51
N LEU A 428 -30.11 26.95 14.59
CA LEU A 428 -30.31 26.40 15.94
C LEU A 428 -31.75 26.55 16.44
N LYS A 429 -32.41 27.67 16.17
CA LYS A 429 -33.82 27.87 16.53
C LYS A 429 -34.70 26.85 15.81
N ARG A 430 -34.47 26.62 14.51
CA ARG A 430 -35.19 25.60 13.72
C ARG A 430 -34.99 24.20 14.27
N ILE A 431 -33.76 23.85 14.65
CA ILE A 431 -33.46 22.55 15.27
C ILE A 431 -34.19 22.40 16.61
N LYS A 432 -34.21 23.44 17.45
CA LYS A 432 -34.94 23.41 18.73
C LYS A 432 -36.44 23.21 18.50
N ALA A 433 -37.05 24.00 17.60
CA ALA A 433 -38.47 23.91 17.27
C ALA A 433 -38.86 22.52 16.75
N GLU A 434 -38.10 21.94 15.82
CA GLU A 434 -38.40 20.59 15.30
C GLU A 434 -38.27 19.52 16.38
N ARG A 435 -37.33 19.68 17.33
CA ARG A 435 -37.18 18.75 18.46
C ARG A 435 -38.34 18.85 19.45
N GLU A 436 -38.82 20.06 19.73
CA GLU A 436 -40.00 20.28 20.56
C GLU A 436 -41.25 19.67 19.91
N GLU A 437 -41.43 19.86 18.61
CA GLU A 437 -42.53 19.25 17.85
C GLU A 437 -42.47 17.70 17.83
N LYS A 438 -41.27 17.13 17.71
CA LYS A 438 -41.08 15.67 17.82
C LYS A 438 -41.29 15.13 19.24
N ALA A 439 -41.09 15.95 20.27
CA ALA A 439 -41.33 15.56 21.66
C ALA A 439 -42.82 15.58 22.01
N THR A 440 -43.62 16.42 21.36
CA THR A 440 -45.08 16.51 21.58
C THR A 440 -45.88 15.47 20.79
N LYS A 441 -45.34 14.91 19.70
CA LYS A 441 -45.94 13.78 18.99
C LYS A 441 -45.81 12.50 19.83
N PRO A 442 -46.90 11.73 20.06
CA PRO A 442 -46.83 10.49 20.82
C PRO A 442 -45.88 9.51 20.11
N LYS A 443 -44.85 9.04 20.83
CA LYS A 443 -43.99 7.96 20.35
C LYS A 443 -44.90 6.76 20.09
N GLU A 444 -45.08 6.37 18.82
CA GLU A 444 -45.65 5.07 18.51
C GLU A 444 -44.84 4.03 19.28
N ALA A 445 -45.49 3.36 20.23
CA ALA A 445 -44.87 2.28 20.98
C ALA A 445 -44.37 1.28 19.94
N LYS A 446 -43.05 1.06 19.89
CA LYS A 446 -42.45 -0.03 19.11
C LYS A 446 -43.10 -1.33 19.60
N LYS A 447 -44.17 -1.77 18.92
CA LYS A 447 -44.81 -3.06 19.18
C LYS A 447 -43.70 -4.10 19.00
N LYS A 448 -43.34 -4.81 20.07
CA LYS A 448 -42.54 -6.04 19.95
C LYS A 448 -43.21 -6.90 18.88
N PRO A 449 -42.57 -7.19 17.73
CA PRO A 449 -43.14 -8.13 16.80
C PRO A 449 -43.18 -9.48 17.51
N LYS A 450 -44.36 -10.10 17.59
CA LYS A 450 -44.44 -11.53 17.92
C LYS A 450 -43.61 -12.26 16.86
N VAL A 451 -42.53 -12.92 17.28
CA VAL A 451 -41.74 -13.82 16.44
C VAL A 451 -42.70 -14.85 15.85
N LYS A 452 -43.10 -14.68 14.59
CA LYS A 452 -43.77 -15.74 13.84
C LYS A 452 -42.69 -16.76 13.51
N LYS A 453 -42.75 -17.94 14.14
CA LYS A 453 -42.02 -19.12 13.68
C LYS A 453 -42.48 -19.41 12.25
N ALA A 454 -41.70 -19.02 11.25
CA ALA A 454 -41.93 -19.49 9.89
C ALA A 454 -41.54 -20.97 9.85
N ALA A 455 -42.53 -21.84 9.66
CA ALA A 455 -42.32 -23.24 9.41
C ALA A 455 -41.51 -23.41 8.11
N ALA A 456 -40.43 -24.17 8.20
CA ALA A 456 -39.59 -24.53 7.06
C ALA A 456 -40.42 -25.32 6.04
N LYS A 457 -40.81 -24.69 4.93
CA LYS A 457 -41.20 -25.42 3.71
C LYS A 457 -39.92 -25.72 2.94
N LYS A 458 -39.53 -26.99 2.92
CA LYS A 458 -38.56 -27.55 1.98
C LYS A 458 -38.98 -27.17 0.56
N ARG A 459 -38.25 -26.26 -0.09
CA ARG A 459 -38.31 -26.09 -1.55
C ARG A 459 -37.23 -27.01 -2.13
N VAL A 460 -37.69 -28.08 -2.78
CA VAL A 460 -36.87 -28.85 -3.71
C VAL A 460 -36.62 -27.92 -4.90
N ILE A 461 -35.36 -27.54 -5.11
CA ILE A 461 -34.93 -26.86 -6.33
C ILE A 461 -34.02 -27.86 -7.05
N GLU A 462 -34.45 -28.21 -8.26
CA GLU A 462 -33.72 -29.08 -9.19
C GLU A 462 -32.31 -28.56 -9.47
N LYS A 463 -31.39 -29.51 -9.59
CA LYS A 463 -29.98 -29.28 -9.90
C LYS A 463 -29.84 -28.63 -11.28
N SER A 464 -29.52 -27.34 -11.30
CA SER A 464 -28.81 -26.72 -12.42
C SER A 464 -27.36 -26.46 -11.98
N SER A 465 -26.49 -27.39 -12.35
CA SER A 465 -25.05 -27.33 -12.15
C SER A 465 -24.42 -26.15 -12.90
N ARG A 466 -24.02 -25.11 -12.17
CA ARG A 466 -22.88 -24.26 -12.55
C ARG A 466 -21.98 -24.10 -11.34
N GLN A 467 -20.91 -24.88 -11.33
CA GLN A 467 -19.78 -24.73 -10.42
C GLN A 467 -19.13 -23.37 -10.68
N LEU A 468 -19.04 -22.53 -9.63
CA LEU A 468 -17.96 -21.55 -9.51
C LEU A 468 -16.94 -22.13 -8.51
N PRO A 469 -15.71 -22.44 -8.93
CA PRO A 469 -14.61 -22.70 -8.01
C PRO A 469 -13.93 -21.37 -7.64
N LEU A 470 -13.93 -21.04 -6.35
CA LEU A 470 -13.01 -20.07 -5.77
C LEU A 470 -11.73 -20.82 -5.36
N SER A 471 -10.79 -20.91 -6.31
CA SER A 471 -9.36 -21.05 -6.03
C SER A 471 -8.67 -19.85 -6.68
N PHE A 472 -7.97 -19.05 -5.87
CA PHE A 472 -7.07 -18.01 -6.38
C PHE A 472 -5.88 -18.69 -7.08
N SER A 473 -6.01 -18.83 -8.40
CA SER A 473 -4.95 -18.95 -9.41
C SER A 473 -5.06 -17.73 -10.32
N ALA A 474 -3.97 -17.36 -10.99
CA ALA A 474 -3.75 -16.10 -11.71
C ALA A 474 -4.97 -15.53 -12.49
N GLY A 475 -5.21 -14.24 -12.28
CA GLY A 475 -5.86 -13.27 -13.18
C GLY A 475 -7.11 -13.70 -13.94
N ALA A 476 -8.31 -13.44 -13.39
CA ALA A 476 -9.52 -13.32 -14.22
C ALA A 476 -9.77 -11.84 -14.52
N ILE A 477 -9.64 -11.48 -15.80
CA ILE A 477 -9.94 -10.15 -16.35
C ILE A 477 -11.47 -9.95 -16.31
N SER A 478 -11.93 -8.71 -16.07
CA SER A 478 -13.37 -8.43 -16.06
C SER A 478 -13.95 -8.48 -17.48
N LYS A 479 -15.19 -8.95 -17.67
CA LYS A 479 -15.89 -8.98 -18.98
C LYS A 479 -15.83 -7.65 -19.78
N PRO A 480 -15.91 -6.47 -19.14
CA PRO A 480 -15.68 -5.20 -19.83
C PRO A 480 -14.30 -5.08 -20.49
N VAL A 481 -13.25 -5.60 -19.87
CA VAL A 481 -11.87 -5.51 -20.37
C VAL A 481 -11.62 -6.51 -21.50
N GLU A 482 -12.24 -7.70 -21.49
CA GLU A 482 -12.19 -8.64 -22.64
C GLU A 482 -12.70 -7.99 -23.93
N GLN A 483 -13.81 -7.24 -23.85
CA GLN A 483 -14.35 -6.51 -25.00
C GLN A 483 -13.43 -5.37 -25.48
N VAL A 484 -12.67 -4.77 -24.56
CA VAL A 484 -11.66 -3.74 -24.90
C VAL A 484 -10.45 -4.38 -25.58
N ILE A 485 -10.02 -5.57 -25.13
CA ILE A 485 -8.94 -6.34 -25.76
C ILE A 485 -9.30 -6.69 -27.21
N GLU A 486 -10.51 -7.23 -27.45
CA GLU A 486 -10.97 -7.56 -28.82
C GLU A 486 -10.99 -6.33 -29.74
N LYS A 487 -11.50 -5.19 -29.25
CA LYS A 487 -11.52 -3.93 -30.00
C LYS A 487 -10.11 -3.42 -30.31
N LEU A 488 -9.20 -3.52 -29.34
CA LEU A 488 -7.81 -3.10 -29.52
C LEU A 488 -7.09 -3.97 -30.55
N ILE A 489 -7.24 -5.30 -30.49
CA ILE A 489 -6.62 -6.20 -31.47
C ILE A 489 -7.13 -5.88 -32.88
N HIS A 490 -8.45 -5.76 -33.05
CA HIS A 490 -9.04 -5.44 -34.36
C HIS A 490 -8.61 -4.05 -34.87
N GLY A 491 -8.59 -3.05 -33.98
CA GLY A 491 -8.14 -1.70 -34.35
C GLY A 491 -6.65 -1.62 -34.66
N ILE A 492 -5.82 -2.40 -33.96
CA ILE A 492 -4.41 -2.57 -34.29
C ILE A 492 -4.29 -3.19 -35.68
N GLU A 493 -4.97 -4.30 -35.99
CA GLU A 493 -4.87 -4.97 -37.29
C GLU A 493 -5.26 -4.05 -38.45
N THR A 494 -6.35 -3.28 -38.30
CA THR A 494 -6.90 -2.39 -39.33
C THR A 494 -6.22 -1.03 -39.45
N PHE A 495 -5.31 -0.66 -38.54
CA PHE A 495 -4.63 0.64 -38.58
C PHE A 495 -3.73 0.79 -39.83
N PRO A 496 -3.77 1.92 -40.56
CA PRO A 496 -3.08 2.05 -41.86
C PRO A 496 -1.54 2.16 -41.78
N GLY A 497 -0.95 2.32 -40.59
CA GLY A 497 0.51 2.43 -40.38
C GLY A 497 1.13 1.29 -39.56
N ASP A 498 2.45 1.16 -39.62
CA ASP A 498 3.23 0.13 -38.90
C ASP A 498 3.55 0.51 -37.44
N THR A 499 3.32 1.76 -37.06
CA THR A 499 3.61 2.31 -35.74
C THR A 499 2.43 3.14 -35.24
N LEU A 500 2.10 2.99 -33.95
CA LEU A 500 1.03 3.69 -33.27
C LEU A 500 1.56 4.39 -32.01
N GLN A 501 1.02 5.56 -31.71
CA GLN A 501 1.20 6.25 -30.42
C GLN A 501 0.17 5.79 -29.39
N LEU A 502 0.42 6.08 -28.11
CA LEU A 502 -0.44 5.63 -27.00
C LEU A 502 -1.84 6.25 -27.06
N ASP A 503 -1.93 7.52 -27.46
CA ASP A 503 -3.18 8.26 -27.64
C ASP A 503 -4.00 7.73 -28.82
N GLU A 504 -3.34 7.31 -29.91
CA GLU A 504 -4.00 6.63 -31.04
C GLU A 504 -4.60 5.28 -30.62
N LEU A 505 -3.83 4.47 -29.87
CA LEU A 505 -4.34 3.21 -29.30
C LEU A 505 -5.50 3.44 -28.31
N GLN A 506 -5.41 4.50 -27.51
CA GLN A 506 -6.47 4.88 -26.59
C GLN A 506 -7.74 5.33 -27.32
N ALA A 507 -7.59 6.07 -28.42
CA ALA A 507 -8.71 6.49 -29.27
C ALA A 507 -9.42 5.28 -29.90
N VAL A 508 -8.66 4.27 -30.34
CA VAL A 508 -9.19 3.00 -30.86
C VAL A 508 -9.99 2.24 -29.81
N ALA A 509 -9.55 2.24 -28.55
CA ALA A 509 -10.22 1.51 -27.47
C ALA A 509 -11.58 2.11 -27.07
N GLY A 510 -11.78 3.43 -27.25
CA GLY A 510 -13.05 4.10 -26.99
C GLY A 510 -13.60 3.93 -25.56
N THR A 511 -12.71 3.79 -24.57
CA THR A 511 -13.06 3.46 -23.17
C THR A 511 -12.35 4.34 -22.15
N VAL A 512 -12.70 4.21 -20.87
CA VAL A 512 -12.03 4.87 -19.75
C VAL A 512 -10.58 4.36 -19.64
N TYR A 513 -9.65 5.27 -19.36
CA TYR A 513 -8.21 5.03 -19.42
C TYR A 513 -7.71 3.82 -18.61
N ASP A 514 -8.37 3.48 -17.50
CA ASP A 514 -7.98 2.36 -16.64
C ASP A 514 -8.26 0.99 -17.30
N ASP A 515 -9.39 0.84 -17.99
CA ASP A 515 -9.72 -0.39 -18.72
C ASP A 515 -8.83 -0.57 -19.96
N PHE A 516 -8.51 0.54 -20.63
CA PHE A 516 -7.54 0.57 -21.73
C PHE A 516 -6.15 0.10 -21.29
N LYS A 517 -5.66 0.58 -20.14
CA LYS A 517 -4.35 0.18 -19.60
C LYS A 517 -4.26 -1.31 -19.32
N VAL A 518 -5.28 -1.87 -18.67
CA VAL A 518 -5.33 -3.30 -18.36
C VAL A 518 -5.36 -4.11 -19.66
N ALA A 519 -6.21 -3.72 -20.62
CA ALA A 519 -6.30 -4.39 -21.91
C ALA A 519 -4.98 -4.33 -22.70
N LEU A 520 -4.32 -3.17 -22.76
CA LEU A 520 -3.03 -3.00 -23.44
C LEU A 520 -1.92 -3.84 -22.79
N PHE A 521 -1.90 -3.90 -21.46
CA PHE A 521 -0.93 -4.71 -20.72
C PHE A 521 -1.09 -6.20 -21.02
N GLU A 522 -2.32 -6.70 -21.06
CA GLU A 522 -2.61 -8.10 -21.41
C GLU A 522 -2.22 -8.41 -22.86
N ILE A 523 -2.50 -7.52 -23.80
CA ILE A 523 -2.09 -7.66 -25.21
C ILE A 523 -0.57 -7.80 -25.34
N LEU A 524 0.22 -7.00 -24.60
CA LEU A 524 1.68 -7.07 -24.62
C LEU A 524 2.25 -8.33 -23.97
N GLN A 525 1.47 -9.01 -23.11
CA GLN A 525 1.85 -10.27 -22.46
C GLN A 525 1.35 -11.51 -23.19
N MET A 526 0.60 -11.36 -24.28
CA MET A 526 0.20 -12.48 -25.12
C MET A 526 1.44 -13.21 -25.64
N LYS A 527 1.33 -14.54 -25.79
CA LYS A 527 2.42 -15.37 -26.33
C LYS A 527 2.91 -14.86 -27.69
N ASN A 528 1.99 -14.35 -28.51
CA ASN A 528 2.25 -13.67 -29.78
C ASN A 528 1.51 -12.32 -29.77
N PRO A 529 2.12 -11.24 -29.26
CA PRO A 529 1.45 -9.95 -29.18
C PRO A 529 1.39 -9.30 -30.57
N PRO A 530 0.25 -8.71 -31.00
CA PRO A 530 0.13 -8.06 -32.31
C PRO A 530 0.94 -6.75 -32.40
N ILE A 531 1.44 -6.24 -31.27
CA ILE A 531 2.28 -5.04 -31.17
C ILE A 531 3.42 -5.24 -30.18
N GLN A 532 4.52 -4.54 -30.40
CA GLN A 532 5.66 -4.44 -29.50
C GLN A 532 5.92 -3.00 -29.11
N GLN A 533 6.29 -2.79 -27.85
CA GLN A 533 6.67 -1.49 -27.33
C GLN A 533 8.09 -1.13 -27.79
N VAL A 534 8.26 0.02 -28.43
CA VAL A 534 9.53 0.54 -28.93
C VAL A 534 9.75 1.95 -28.42
N PHE A 535 10.98 2.30 -28.08
CA PHE A 535 11.34 3.66 -27.68
C PHE A 535 11.78 4.48 -28.90
N ASP A 536 11.10 5.59 -29.18
CA ASP A 536 11.51 6.53 -30.22
C ASP A 536 12.46 7.59 -29.63
N GLY A 537 13.73 7.51 -30.01
CA GLY A 537 14.76 8.45 -29.57
C GLY A 537 14.61 9.88 -30.10
N SER A 538 13.86 10.07 -31.20
CA SER A 538 13.62 11.38 -31.79
C SER A 538 12.51 12.15 -31.07
N GLN A 539 11.43 11.46 -30.70
CA GLN A 539 10.29 12.04 -29.97
C GLN A 539 10.38 11.89 -28.44
N LYS A 540 11.40 11.17 -27.93
CA LYS A 540 11.59 10.86 -26.51
C LYS A 540 10.32 10.24 -25.88
N GLY A 541 9.67 9.34 -26.62
CA GLY A 541 8.37 8.76 -26.27
C GLY A 541 8.30 7.26 -26.53
N ILE A 542 7.33 6.61 -25.90
CA ILE A 542 6.99 5.21 -26.17
C ILE A 542 6.08 5.16 -27.39
N MET A 543 6.41 4.30 -28.35
CA MET A 543 5.59 3.95 -29.51
C MET A 543 5.32 2.44 -29.54
N PHE A 544 4.32 2.02 -30.31
CA PHE A 544 3.94 0.63 -30.46
C PHE A 544 4.07 0.24 -31.94
N LYS A 545 4.96 -0.70 -32.25
CA LYS A 545 5.17 -1.20 -33.60
C LYS A 545 4.36 -2.48 -33.80
N LYS A 546 3.66 -2.61 -34.92
CA LYS A 546 2.96 -3.86 -35.28
C LYS A 546 3.96 -5.00 -35.45
N VAL A 547 3.60 -6.17 -34.94
CA VAL A 547 4.32 -7.41 -35.21
C VAL A 547 3.56 -8.10 -36.34
N SER A 548 4.16 -8.11 -37.53
CA SER A 548 3.62 -8.88 -38.66
C SER A 548 3.53 -10.35 -38.27
N ALA A 549 2.34 -10.95 -38.44
CA ALA A 549 2.05 -12.35 -38.15
C ALA A 549 2.93 -13.32 -38.95
#